data_AF-A0A971HAB5-F1
#
_entry.id   AF-A0A971HAB5-F1
#
_cell.length_a   1.000
_cell.length_b   1.000
_cell.length_c   1.000
_cell.angle_alpha   90.00
_cell.angle_beta   90.00
_cell.angle_gamma   90.00
#
_symmetry.space_group_name_H-M   'P 1'
#
loop_
_entity.id
_entity.type
_entity.pdbx_description
1 polymer ?
#
loop_
_entity_poly.entity_id
_entity_poly.type
_entity_poly.pdbx_seq_one_letter_code
_entity_poly.pdbx_strand_id
1 'polypeptide(L)'
;MKRSLVCLILLVAFSWNLFCAPASLIQSYEPYTEQEFPSWSKTLRRSETIFFGSLPISLTVASLGYSAALALGAPPIAPTTAGETIAMFSIAAGLSLIVALVDYILGEIQ
;
A
#
# COMPACT_ATOMS: atom_id res chain seq x y z
N MET A 1 -18.14 -16.58 18.77
CA MET A 1 -18.38 -15.44 19.69
C MET A 1 -17.27 -15.28 20.72
N LYS A 2 -16.97 -16.28 21.57
CA LYS A 2 -15.92 -16.15 22.62
C LYS A 2 -14.51 -15.83 22.09
N ARG A 3 -14.09 -16.43 20.95
CA ARG A 3 -12.79 -16.17 20.32
C ARG A 3 -12.66 -14.76 19.73
N SER A 4 -13.71 -14.28 19.06
CA SER A 4 -13.76 -12.93 18.50
C SER A 4 -13.72 -11.84 19.58
N LEU A 5 -14.32 -12.11 20.75
CA LEU A 5 -14.32 -11.20 21.90
C LEU A 5 -12.93 -11.08 22.53
N VAL A 6 -12.19 -12.20 22.63
CA VAL A 6 -10.79 -12.20 23.08
C VAL A 6 -9.90 -11.41 22.11
N CYS A 7 -10.05 -11.62 20.80
CA CYS A 7 -9.30 -10.84 19.81
C CYS A 7 -9.60 -9.34 19.90
N LEU A 8 -10.87 -8.95 20.11
CA LEU A 8 -11.26 -7.56 20.30
C LEU A 8 -10.61 -6.96 21.55
N ILE A 9 -10.62 -7.67 22.68
CA ILE A 9 -10.01 -7.22 23.93
C ILE A 9 -8.49 -7.05 23.77
N LEU A 10 -7.81 -7.97 23.08
CA LEU A 10 -6.38 -7.86 22.81
C LEU A 10 -6.05 -6.67 21.92
N LEU A 11 -6.89 -6.39 20.90
CA LEU A 11 -6.73 -5.24 20.01
C LEU A 11 -6.89 -3.91 20.77
N VAL A 12 -7.89 -3.83 21.66
CA VAL A 12 -8.14 -2.67 22.53
C VAL A 12 -7.01 -2.50 23.54
N ALA A 13 -6.53 -3.57 24.17
CA ALA A 13 -5.42 -3.52 25.10
C ALA A 13 -4.10 -3.09 24.43
N PHE A 14 -3.85 -3.51 23.20
CA PHE A 14 -2.68 -3.10 22.43
C PHE A 14 -2.73 -1.60 22.08
N SER A 15 -3.89 -1.11 21.65
CA SER A 15 -4.08 0.31 21.30
C SER A 15 -4.17 1.26 22.50
N TRP A 16 -4.46 0.74 23.71
CA TRP A 16 -4.46 1.54 24.94
C TRP A 16 -3.10 2.17 25.27
N ASN A 17 -2.00 1.48 24.95
CA ASN A 17 -0.64 1.99 25.17
C ASN A 17 -0.32 3.23 24.31
N LEU A 18 -1.00 3.42 23.18
CA LEU A 18 -0.81 4.58 22.31
C LEU A 18 -1.49 5.84 22.87
N PHE A 19 -2.59 5.70 23.61
CA PHE A 19 -3.38 6.82 24.12
C PHE A 19 -2.96 7.29 25.52
N CYS A 20 -2.32 6.44 26.31
CA CYS A 20 -1.97 6.73 27.71
C CYS A 20 -0.49 7.11 27.91
N ALA A 21 0.27 7.37 26.83
CA ALA A 21 1.65 7.79 26.93
C ALA A 21 1.75 9.14 27.69
N PRO A 22 2.50 9.21 28.81
CA PRO A 22 2.60 10.43 29.60
C PRO A 22 3.25 11.55 28.78
N ALA A 23 2.68 12.77 28.87
CA ALA A 23 3.14 13.95 28.13
C ALA A 23 4.61 14.32 28.41
N SER A 24 5.18 13.86 29.52
CA SER A 24 6.60 14.04 29.87
C SER A 24 7.58 13.21 29.02
N LEU A 25 7.09 12.23 28.25
CA LEU A 25 7.89 11.46 27.28
C LEU A 25 7.82 12.03 25.87
N ILE A 26 7.01 13.07 25.65
CA ILE A 26 6.89 13.73 24.35
C ILE A 26 8.05 14.72 24.27
N GLN A 27 9.15 14.31 23.65
CA GLN A 27 10.21 15.24 23.26
C GLN A 27 9.60 16.37 22.43
N SER A 28 9.95 17.61 22.76
CA SER A 28 9.59 18.78 21.97
C SER A 28 10.01 18.56 20.52
N TYR A 29 9.11 18.83 19.57
CA TYR A 29 9.39 18.66 18.14
C TYR A 29 10.64 19.46 17.73
N GLU A 30 11.63 18.75 17.19
CA GLU A 30 12.81 19.34 16.55
C GLU A 30 12.70 19.08 15.04
N PRO A 31 12.92 20.08 14.17
CA PRO A 31 12.93 19.87 12.74
C PRO A 31 13.99 18.84 12.32
N TYR A 32 13.61 17.93 11.42
CA TYR A 32 14.53 16.92 10.91
C TYR A 32 15.75 17.54 10.23
N THR A 33 16.93 16.99 10.53
CA THR A 33 18.17 17.37 9.83
C THR A 33 18.35 16.54 8.55
N GLU A 34 19.01 17.08 7.53
CA GLU A 34 19.15 16.40 6.23
C GLU A 34 19.90 15.06 6.32
N GLN A 35 20.79 14.95 7.32
CA GLN A 35 21.66 13.80 7.59
C GLN A 35 21.04 12.80 8.58
N GLU A 36 19.87 13.08 9.15
CA GLU A 36 19.23 12.23 10.15
C GLU A 36 18.80 10.87 9.58
N PHE A 37 18.42 10.87 8.29
CA PHE A 37 17.97 9.67 7.59
C PHE A 37 18.96 9.24 6.52
N PRO A 38 19.34 7.95 6.48
CA PRO A 38 20.09 7.37 5.38
C PRO A 38 19.43 7.64 4.02
N SER A 39 20.23 7.74 2.96
CA SER A 39 19.71 7.95 1.59
C SER A 39 18.75 6.84 1.16
N TRP A 40 19.10 5.58 1.41
CA TRP A 40 18.26 4.43 1.06
C TRP A 40 16.87 4.48 1.70
N SER A 41 16.74 5.01 2.93
CA SER A 41 15.44 5.09 3.60
C SER A 41 14.57 6.20 3.01
N LYS A 42 15.19 7.27 2.51
CA LYS A 42 14.50 8.33 1.76
C LYS A 42 13.98 7.79 0.42
N THR A 43 14.81 7.05 -0.31
CA THR A 43 14.42 6.42 -1.59
C THR A 43 13.35 5.35 -1.39
N LEU A 44 13.46 4.52 -0.36
CA LEU A 44 12.43 3.52 -0.01
C LEU A 44 11.08 4.19 0.29
N ARG A 45 11.07 5.25 1.10
CA ARG A 45 9.86 6.01 1.42
C ARG A 45 9.20 6.61 0.18
N ARG A 46 9.99 7.14 -0.75
CA ARG A 46 9.49 7.63 -2.04
C ARG A 46 8.84 6.50 -2.83
N SER A 47 9.51 5.34 -2.95
CA SER A 47 8.98 4.18 -3.68
C SER A 47 7.68 3.66 -3.08
N GLU A 48 7.56 3.61 -1.75
CA GLU A 48 6.33 3.22 -1.04
C GLU A 48 5.18 4.20 -1.32
N THR A 49 5.48 5.50 -1.26
CA THR A 49 4.51 6.57 -1.55
C THR A 49 3.98 6.44 -2.97
N ILE A 50 4.85 6.14 -3.94
CA ILE A 50 4.47 5.97 -5.34
C ILE A 50 3.71 4.66 -5.55
N PHE A 51 4.12 3.57 -4.90
CA PHE A 51 3.40 2.31 -4.95
C PHE A 51 1.96 2.50 -4.47
N PHE A 52 1.76 2.89 -3.21
CA PHE A 52 0.39 3.05 -2.68
C PHE A 52 -0.37 4.21 -3.34
N GLY A 53 0.33 5.28 -3.72
CA GLY A 53 -0.28 6.43 -4.40
C GLY A 53 -0.76 6.14 -5.82
N SER A 54 -0.09 5.23 -6.54
CA SER A 54 -0.44 4.85 -7.92
C SER A 54 -1.45 3.71 -8.01
N LEU A 55 -1.74 3.00 -6.91
CA LEU A 55 -2.68 1.88 -6.90
C LEU A 55 -4.07 2.24 -7.46
N PRO A 56 -4.72 3.36 -7.09
CA PRO A 56 -6.03 3.71 -7.63
C PRO A 56 -6.01 3.90 -9.15
N ILE A 57 -4.95 4.50 -9.68
CA ILE A 57 -4.74 4.70 -11.12
C ILE A 57 -4.46 3.36 -11.81
N SER A 58 -3.66 2.51 -11.19
CA SER A 58 -3.34 1.19 -11.73
C SER A 58 -4.59 0.30 -11.79
N LEU A 59 -5.49 0.43 -10.81
CA LEU A 59 -6.76 -0.28 -10.79
C LEU A 59 -7.72 0.19 -11.89
N THR A 60 -7.80 1.49 -12.15
CA THR A 60 -8.64 2.01 -13.24
C THR A 60 -8.11 1.61 -14.61
N VAL A 61 -6.80 1.65 -14.81
CA VAL A 61 -6.18 1.18 -16.06
C VAL A 61 -6.42 -0.32 -16.25
N ALA A 62 -6.23 -1.12 -15.20
CA ALA A 62 -6.51 -2.55 -15.25
C ALA A 62 -7.98 -2.81 -15.58
N SER A 63 -8.93 -2.13 -14.93
CA SER A 63 -10.37 -2.35 -15.14
C SER A 63 -10.84 -1.96 -16.53
N LEU A 64 -10.31 -0.87 -17.09
CA LEU A 64 -10.57 -0.47 -18.47
C LEU A 64 -10.03 -1.51 -19.45
N GLY A 65 -8.79 -1.97 -19.26
CA GLY A 65 -8.17 -3.00 -20.09
C GLY A 65 -8.95 -4.32 -20.03
N TYR A 66 -9.38 -4.73 -18.83
CA TYR A 66 -10.19 -5.92 -18.65
C TYR A 66 -11.55 -5.81 -19.33
N SER A 67 -12.24 -4.68 -19.14
CA SER A 67 -13.56 -4.43 -19.77
C SER A 67 -13.45 -4.43 -21.30
N ALA A 68 -12.39 -3.86 -21.86
CA ALA A 68 -12.12 -3.89 -23.28
C ALA A 68 -11.86 -5.33 -23.78
N ALA A 69 -11.09 -6.13 -23.04
CA ALA A 69 -10.84 -7.52 -23.40
C ALA A 69 -12.13 -8.35 -23.43
N LEU A 70 -13.01 -8.19 -22.44
CA LEU A 70 -14.33 -8.84 -22.43
C LEU A 70 -15.20 -8.40 -23.61
N ALA A 71 -15.20 -7.11 -23.94
CA ALA A 71 -15.94 -6.58 -25.09
C ALA A 71 -15.45 -7.16 -26.43
N LEU A 72 -14.18 -7.56 -26.52
CA LEU A 72 -13.58 -8.24 -27.68
C LEU A 72 -13.78 -9.76 -27.68
N GLY A 73 -14.48 -10.32 -26.68
CA GLY A 73 -14.79 -11.74 -26.59
C GLY A 73 -13.74 -12.58 -25.84
N ALA A 74 -12.84 -11.96 -25.07
CA ALA A 74 -11.94 -12.70 -24.20
C ALA A 74 -12.73 -13.43 -23.09
N PRO A 75 -12.30 -14.64 -22.67
CA PRO A 75 -12.92 -15.33 -21.55
C PRO A 75 -12.64 -14.60 -20.22
N PRO A 76 -13.52 -14.74 -19.22
CA PRO A 76 -13.29 -14.19 -17.88
C PRO A 76 -12.04 -14.84 -17.23
N ILE A 77 -11.31 -14.05 -16.45
CA ILE A 77 -10.04 -14.48 -15.83
C ILE A 77 -10.26 -15.56 -14.77
N ALA A 78 -11.38 -15.51 -14.06
CA ALA A 78 -11.72 -16.48 -13.03
C ALA A 78 -13.20 -16.87 -13.10
N PRO A 79 -13.56 -18.10 -12.70
CA PRO A 79 -14.94 -18.58 -12.74
C PRO A 79 -15.84 -17.96 -11.66
N THR A 80 -15.27 -17.27 -10.67
CA THR A 80 -16.01 -16.65 -9.56
C THR A 80 -15.73 -15.15 -9.49
N THR A 81 -16.75 -14.36 -9.13
CA THR A 81 -16.63 -12.90 -8.97
C THR A 81 -15.58 -12.49 -7.93
N ALA A 82 -15.43 -13.29 -6.88
CA ALA A 82 -14.38 -13.09 -5.87
C ALA A 82 -12.98 -13.32 -6.48
N GLY A 83 -12.81 -14.35 -7.30
CA GLY A 83 -11.57 -14.62 -8.01
C GLY A 83 -11.21 -13.52 -9.01
N GLU A 84 -12.20 -12.98 -9.73
CA GLU A 84 -11.99 -11.86 -10.64
C GLU A 84 -11.54 -10.61 -9.89
N THR A 85 -12.22 -10.28 -8.78
CA THR A 85 -11.83 -9.13 -7.95
C THR A 85 -10.39 -9.25 -7.47
N ILE A 86 -10.01 -10.42 -6.95
CA ILE A 86 -8.64 -10.67 -6.49
C ILE A 86 -7.65 -10.53 -7.64
N ALA A 87 -7.93 -11.14 -8.80
CA ALA A 87 -7.05 -11.04 -9.96
C ALA A 87 -6.89 -9.59 -10.44
N MET A 88 -7.96 -8.80 -10.46
CA MET A 88 -7.92 -7.38 -10.81
C MET A 88 -7.07 -6.57 -9.85
N PHE A 89 -7.22 -6.80 -8.54
CA PHE A 89 -6.37 -6.18 -7.53
C PHE A 89 -4.90 -6.62 -7.66
N SER A 90 -4.63 -7.88 -7.97
CA SER A 90 -3.27 -8.38 -8.20
C SER A 90 -2.62 -7.76 -9.44
N ILE A 91 -3.36 -7.62 -10.55
CA ILE A 91 -2.88 -6.95 -11.76
C ILE A 91 -2.58 -5.48 -11.45
N ALA A 92 -3.50 -4.78 -10.79
CA ALA A 92 -3.32 -3.40 -10.38
C ALA A 92 -2.10 -3.22 -9.47
N ALA A 93 -1.92 -4.11 -8.49
CA ALA A 93 -0.75 -4.10 -7.61
C ALA A 93 0.55 -4.35 -8.38
N GLY A 94 0.54 -5.26 -9.36
CA GLY A 94 1.67 -5.51 -10.25
C GLY A 94 2.04 -4.28 -11.09
N LEU A 95 1.05 -3.62 -11.69
CA LEU A 95 1.26 -2.39 -12.47
C LEU A 95 1.82 -1.26 -11.59
N SER A 96 1.25 -1.07 -10.40
CA SER A 96 1.74 -0.09 -9.43
C SER A 96 3.16 -0.39 -8.97
N LEU A 97 3.50 -1.66 -8.74
CA LEU A 97 4.87 -2.09 -8.42
C LEU A 97 5.84 -1.75 -9.54
N ILE A 98 5.47 -1.97 -10.81
CA ILE A 98 6.31 -1.62 -11.97
C ILE A 98 6.58 -0.10 -11.98
N VAL A 99 5.55 0.73 -11.77
CA VAL A 99 5.72 2.19 -11.71
C VAL A 99 6.69 2.60 -10.59
N ALA A 100 6.52 2.04 -9.40
CA ALA A 100 7.40 2.33 -8.26
C ALA A 100 8.84 1.87 -8.51
N LEU A 101 9.05 0.71 -9.14
CA LEU A 101 10.38 0.21 -9.48
C LEU A 101 11.06 1.03 -10.57
N VAL A 102 10.31 1.48 -11.58
CA VAL A 102 10.84 2.35 -12.63
C VAL A 102 11.29 3.68 -12.03
N ASP A 103 10.50 4.30 -11.15
CA ASP A 103 10.90 5.53 -10.45
C ASP A 103 12.12 5.30 -9.55
N TYR A 104 12.16 4.17 -8.83
CA TYR A 104 13.30 3.80 -7.99
C TYR A 104 14.59 3.69 -8.81
N ILE A 105 14.56 2.98 -9.93
CA ILE A 105 15.74 2.80 -10.80
C ILE A 105 16.16 4.14 -11.42
N LEU A 106 15.22 4.94 -11.92
CA LEU A 106 15.53 6.25 -12.52
C LEU A 106 16.07 7.24 -11.48
N GLY A 107 15.57 7.18 -10.24
CA GLY A 107 16.01 8.03 -9.14
C GLY A 107 17.43 7.74 -8.65
N GLU A 108 17.95 6.53 -8.88
CA GLU A 108 19.36 6.17 -8.57
C GLU A 108 20.34 6.61 -9.67
N ILE A 109 19.86 6.90 -10.89
CA ILE A 109 20.69 7.36 -12.01
C ILE A 109 20.96 8.88 -11.93
N GLN A 110 20.17 9.61 -11.15
CA GLN A 110 20.27 11.06 -10.93
C GLN A 110 21.14 11.42 -9.72
#